data_AF-A0A806JYS9-F1
#
_entry.id   AF-A0A806JYS9-F1
#
_cell.length_a   1.000
_cell.length_b   1.000
_cell.length_c   1.000
_cell.angle_alpha   90.00
_cell.angle_beta   90.00
_cell.angle_gamma   90.00
#
_symmetry.space_group_name_H-M   'P 1'
#
loop_
_entity.id
_entity.type
_entity.pdbx_description
1 polymer ?
#
loop_
_entity_poly.entity_id
_entity_poly.type
_entity_poly.pdbx_seq_one_letter_code
_entity_poly.pdbx_strand_id
1 'polypeptide(L)' 'MNLLWSDEHRTAFNEANLEAHFHFKKCPKCGRWVCDNCFSFEEGKTYYSCKECNGK' A
#
# COMPACT_ATOMS: atom_id res chain seq x y z
N MET A 1 -16.42 -30.63 -0.52
CA MET A 1 -16.00 -29.27 -0.13
C MET A 1 -14.83 -29.41 0.83
N ASN A 2 -13.59 -29.23 0.35
CA ASN A 2 -12.38 -29.42 1.16
C ASN A 2 -12.17 -28.20 2.06
N LEU A 3 -12.79 -28.25 3.25
CA LEU A 3 -12.76 -27.20 4.28
C LEU A 3 -11.34 -26.77 4.65
N LEU A 4 -10.37 -27.70 4.60
CA LEU A 4 -8.96 -27.39 4.87
C LEU A 4 -8.37 -26.37 3.89
N TRP A 5 -8.69 -26.47 2.59
CA TRP A 5 -8.13 -25.55 1.60
C TRP A 5 -8.67 -24.13 1.78
N SER A 6 -9.95 -24.00 2.18
CA SER A 6 -10.57 -22.70 2.43
C SER A 6 -9.94 -21.98 3.62
N ASP A 7 -9.53 -22.71 4.65
CA ASP A 7 -8.88 -22.13 5.83
C ASP A 7 -7.43 -21.72 5.53
N GLU A 8 -6.65 -22.62 4.93
CA GLU A 8 -5.28 -22.34 4.48
C GLU A 8 -5.22 -21.16 3.49
N HIS A 9 -6.17 -21.10 2.54
CA HIS A 9 -6.28 -20.01 1.59
C HIS A 9 -6.57 -18.67 2.28
N ARG A 10 -7.45 -18.67 3.28
CA ARG A 10 -7.82 -17.45 4.00
C ARG A 10 -6.64 -16.94 4.84
N THR A 11 -5.90 -17.83 5.47
CA THR A 11 -4.68 -17.48 6.22
C THR A 11 -3.63 -16.89 5.30
N ALA A 12 -3.28 -17.58 4.21
CA ALA A 12 -2.31 -17.09 3.23
C ALA A 12 -2.72 -15.77 2.56
N PHE A 13 -4.02 -15.59 2.26
CA PHE A 13 -4.55 -14.34 1.72
C PHE A 13 -4.43 -13.18 2.72
N ASN A 14 -4.66 -13.45 4.01
CA ASN A 14 -4.55 -12.42 5.04
C ASN A 14 -3.09 -12.01 5.25
N GLU A 15 -2.16 -12.96 5.29
CA GLU A 15 -0.72 -12.70 5.39
C GLU A 15 -0.21 -11.88 4.19
N ALA A 16 -0.53 -12.30 2.97
CA ALA A 16 -0.13 -11.57 1.76
C ALA A 16 -0.72 -10.15 1.69
N ASN A 17 -1.96 -9.95 2.14
CA ASN A 17 -2.55 -8.61 2.20
C ASN A 17 -1.84 -7.73 3.22
N LEU A 18 -1.52 -8.27 4.40
CA LEU A 18 -0.80 -7.52 5.44
C LEU A 18 0.58 -7.09 4.94
N GLU A 19 1.32 -7.98 4.26
CA GLU A 19 2.61 -7.64 3.65
C GLU A 19 2.47 -6.54 2.59
N ALA A 20 1.46 -6.65 1.72
CA ALA A 20 1.21 -5.63 0.70
C ALA A 20 0.92 -4.24 1.31
N HIS A 21 0.18 -4.17 2.42
CA HIS A 21 -0.13 -2.89 3.09
C HIS A 21 1.10 -2.11 3.57
N PHE A 22 2.23 -2.78 3.85
CA PHE A 22 3.46 -2.09 4.21
C PHE A 22 4.14 -1.41 3.01
N HIS A 23 3.99 -1.99 1.82
CA HIS A 23 4.62 -1.52 0.59
C HIS A 23 3.79 -0.46 -0.16
N PHE A 24 2.49 -0.37 0.12
CA PHE A 24 1.60 0.63 -0.48
C PHE A 24 1.25 1.72 0.53
N LYS A 25 1.51 2.98 0.16
CA LYS A 25 1.14 4.16 0.94
C LYS A 25 0.00 4.90 0.25
N LYS A 26 -0.99 5.36 1.03
CA LYS A 26 -2.08 6.18 0.50
C LYS A 26 -1.63 7.64 0.41
N CYS A 27 -1.72 8.22 -0.78
CA CYS A 27 -1.42 9.63 -0.98
C CYS A 27 -2.55 10.51 -0.40
N PRO A 28 -2.26 11.49 0.47
CA PRO A 28 -3.29 12.37 1.04
C PRO A 28 -3.82 13.41 0.04
N LYS A 29 -3.08 13.74 -1.04
CA LYS A 29 -3.53 14.70 -2.06
C LYS A 29 -4.55 14.13 -3.04
N CYS A 30 -4.29 12.94 -3.58
CA CYS A 30 -5.14 12.33 -4.62
C CYS A 30 -5.93 11.10 -4.12
N GLY A 31 -5.67 10.64 -2.89
CA GLY A 31 -6.33 9.47 -2.30
C GLY A 31 -5.91 8.12 -2.88
N ARG A 32 -5.01 8.09 -3.87
CA ARG A 32 -4.53 6.84 -4.50
C ARG A 32 -3.53 6.11 -3.61
N TRP A 33 -3.60 4.78 -3.65
CA TRP A 33 -2.53 3.93 -3.13
C TRP A 33 -1.39 3.90 -4.15
N VAL A 34 -0.18 4.19 -3.67
CA VAL A 34 1.02 4.20 -4.48
C VAL A 34 2.07 3.32 -3.80
N CYS A 35 2.92 2.66 -4.57
CA CYS A 35 4.05 1.94 -4.00
C CYS A 35 5.03 2.91 -3.35
N ASP A 36 5.90 2.41 -2.48
CA ASP A 36 6.92 3.20 -1.79
C ASP A 36 7.77 4.05 -2.76
N ASN A 37 8.16 3.50 -3.91
CA ASN A 37 8.89 4.26 -4.93
C ASN A 37 8.07 5.40 -5.56
N CYS A 38 6.75 5.29 -5.63
CA CYS A 38 5.88 6.35 -6.14
C CYS A 38 5.45 7.34 -5.04
N PHE A 39 5.72 7.01 -3.77
CA PHE A 39 5.48 7.87 -2.63
C PHE A 39 6.69 8.79 -2.42
N SER A 40 6.49 10.09 -2.48
CA SER A 40 7.55 11.06 -2.20
C SER A 40 7.52 11.45 -0.72
N PHE A 41 8.55 11.02 -0.01
CA PHE A 41 8.93 11.57 1.28
C PHE A 41 10.12 12.52 1.06
N GLU A 42 9.87 13.83 1.08
CA GLU A 42 10.94 14.84 1.05
C GLU A 42 11.27 15.26 2.48
N GLU A 43 12.50 14.95 2.91
CA GLU A 43 13.00 15.34 4.22
C GLU A 43 13.02 16.88 4.34
N GLY A 44 12.21 17.42 5.27
CA GLY A 44 12.03 18.86 5.45
C GLY A 44 10.70 19.43 4.94
N LYS A 45 9.86 18.64 4.24
CA LYS A 45 8.48 19.05 3.90
C LYS A 45 7.49 18.47 4.91
N THR A 46 6.52 19.29 5.33
CA THR A 46 5.45 18.91 6.26
C THR A 46 4.37 18.03 5.63
N TYR A 47 4.42 17.77 4.32
CA TYR A 47 3.42 16.99 3.60
C TYR A 47 4.05 15.92 2.71
N TYR A 48 3.56 14.70 2.86
CA TYR A 48 3.90 13.54 2.05
C TYR A 48 2.90 13.41 0.90
N SER A 49 3.35 13.20 -0.33
CA SER A 49 2.44 13.07 -1.48
C SER A 49 3.01 12.16 -2.58
N CYS A 50 2.21 11.83 -3.59
CA CYS A 50 2.64 10.97 -4.69
C CYS A 50 3.56 11.74 -5.66
N LYS A 51 4.51 11.07 -6.33
CA LYS A 51 5.37 11.70 -7.35
C LYS A 51 4.56 12.44 -8.43
N GLU A 52 3.44 11.86 -8.89
CA GLU A 52 2.53 12.51 -9.84
C GLU A 52 1.85 13.78 -9.30
N CYS A 53 1.72 13.88 -7.97
CA CYS A 53 1.10 15.00 -7.27
C CYS A 53 2.09 16.15 -7.03
N ASN A 54 3.39 15.85 -6.97
CA ASN A 54 4.47 16.82 -6.82
C ASN A 54 4.94 17.41 -8.16
N GLY A 55 4.69 16.73 -9.28
CA GLY A 55 5.11 17.17 -10.62
C GLY A 55 4.08 18.01 -11.40
N LYS A 56 3.08 18.60 -10.74
CA LYS A 56 2.07 19.48 -11.35
C LYS A 56 2.21 20.91 -10.88
#